data_AF-A0A970INT6-F1
#
_entry.id   AF-A0A970INT6-F1
#
_cell.length_a   1.000
_cell.length_b   1.000
_cell.length_c   1.000
_cell.angle_alpha   90.00
_cell.angle_beta   90.00
_cell.angle_gamma   90.00
#
_symmetry.space_group_name_H-M   'P 1'
#
loop_
_entity.id
_entity.type
_entity.pdbx_description
1 polymer ?
#
loop_
_entity_poly.entity_id
_entity_poly.type
_entity_poly.pdbx_seq_one_letter_code
_entity_poly.pdbx_strand_id
1 'polypeptide(L)'
;MQTSEPISAILRQCSVFHYQMLDMDRVLEPYIGDTEAFFGFLTQSWGWKITVEEGGRVVYADENKDTCVCPMKEGFGERGDLWNLCYCSEGFAERMFARVYGRPVRARVIRSVIRDGQSCVYRIESL
;
A
#
# COMPACT_ATOMS: atom_id res chain seq x y z
N MET A 1 -26.99 1.31 20.40
CA MET A 1 -26.48 2.14 19.29
C MET A 1 -25.34 1.35 18.65
N GLN A 2 -25.57 0.73 17.49
CA GLN A 2 -24.48 0.06 16.76
C GLN A 2 -23.60 1.15 16.17
N THR A 3 -22.36 1.25 16.64
CA THR A 3 -21.36 2.11 16.00
C THR A 3 -20.97 1.43 14.69
N SER A 4 -21.46 1.94 13.57
CA SER A 4 -21.05 1.49 12.24
C SER A 4 -19.54 1.69 12.10
N GLU A 5 -18.83 0.63 11.72
CA GLU A 5 -17.40 0.69 11.46
C GLU A 5 -17.12 1.70 10.33
N PRO A 6 -16.10 2.59 10.44
CA PRO A 6 -15.83 3.57 9.40
C PRO A 6 -15.47 2.86 8.09
N ILE A 7 -15.95 3.39 6.95
CA ILE A 7 -15.71 2.81 5.62
C ILE A 7 -14.21 2.56 5.33
N SER A 8 -13.34 3.39 5.91
CA SER A 8 -11.89 3.25 5.79
C SER A 8 -11.33 2.00 6.48
N ALA A 9 -11.93 1.55 7.59
CA ALA A 9 -11.54 0.30 8.24
C ALA A 9 -12.01 -0.91 7.42
N ILE A 10 -13.24 -0.87 6.92
CA ILE A 10 -13.80 -1.93 6.06
C ILE A 10 -12.94 -2.10 4.80
N LEU A 11 -12.66 -1.01 4.06
CA LEU A 11 -11.90 -1.07 2.81
C LEU A 11 -10.44 -1.49 3.02
N ARG A 12 -9.80 -1.12 4.15
CA ARG A 12 -8.48 -1.65 4.51
C ARG A 12 -8.49 -3.16 4.71
N GLN A 13 -9.56 -3.71 5.29
CA GLN A 13 -9.68 -5.15 5.49
C GLN A 13 -9.81 -5.89 4.15
N CYS A 14 -10.54 -5.33 3.18
CA CYS A 14 -10.71 -5.92 1.85
C CYS A 14 -9.40 -6.18 1.09
N SER A 15 -8.33 -5.46 1.41
CA SER A 15 -7.02 -5.67 0.78
C SER A 15 -6.43 -7.07 0.99
N VAL A 16 -6.94 -7.83 1.97
CA VAL A 16 -6.57 -9.25 2.17
C VAL A 16 -6.80 -10.09 0.91
N PHE A 17 -7.88 -9.84 0.17
CA PHE A 17 -8.19 -10.61 -1.03
C PHE A 17 -7.18 -10.36 -2.14
N HIS A 18 -6.81 -9.09 -2.36
CA HIS A 18 -5.81 -8.73 -3.36
C HIS A 18 -4.42 -9.27 -2.97
N TYR A 19 -4.05 -9.15 -1.70
CA TYR A 19 -2.79 -9.68 -1.15
C TYR A 19 -2.68 -11.21 -1.34
N GLN A 20 -3.75 -11.95 -1.04
CA GLN A 20 -3.80 -13.40 -1.20
C GLN A 20 -3.81 -13.83 -2.67
N MET A 21 -4.56 -13.13 -3.53
CA MET A 21 -4.61 -13.42 -4.97
C MET A 21 -3.24 -13.33 -5.63
N LEU A 22 -2.38 -12.42 -5.16
CA LEU A 22 -1.00 -12.27 -5.64
C LEU A 22 0.01 -13.20 -4.96
N ASP A 23 -0.43 -14.06 -4.03
CA ASP A 23 0.45 -14.93 -3.22
C ASP A 23 1.61 -14.14 -2.58
N MET A 24 1.28 -12.97 -2.01
CA MET A 24 2.30 -12.03 -1.53
C MET A 24 3.15 -12.62 -0.40
N ASP A 25 2.64 -13.56 0.39
CA ASP A 25 3.47 -14.22 1.41
C ASP A 25 4.65 -14.96 0.78
N ARG A 26 4.42 -15.67 -0.33
CA ARG A 26 5.50 -16.32 -1.09
C ARG A 26 6.43 -15.31 -1.74
N VAL A 27 5.90 -14.21 -2.29
CA VAL A 27 6.71 -13.14 -2.91
C VAL A 27 7.63 -12.49 -1.88
N LEU A 28 7.15 -12.31 -0.64
CA LEU A 28 7.86 -11.57 0.41
C LEU A 28 8.78 -12.44 1.27
N GLU A 29 8.62 -13.77 1.23
CA GLU A 29 9.40 -14.71 2.02
C GLU A 29 10.92 -14.45 2.01
N PRO A 30 11.57 -14.15 0.86
CA PRO A 30 13.02 -13.90 0.81
C PRO A 30 13.47 -12.63 1.54
N TYR A 31 12.55 -11.73 1.88
CA TYR A 31 12.88 -10.39 2.39
C TYR A 31 12.54 -10.20 3.86
N ILE A 32 11.99 -11.21 4.54
CA ILE A 32 11.60 -11.08 5.95
C ILE A 32 12.81 -10.73 6.82
N GLY A 33 12.72 -9.62 7.55
CA GLY A 33 13.80 -9.09 8.38
C GLY A 33 14.90 -8.36 7.59
N ASP A 34 14.91 -8.44 6.26
CA ASP A 34 15.89 -7.77 5.39
C ASP A 34 15.23 -6.63 4.62
N THR A 35 15.22 -5.46 5.27
CA THR A 35 14.59 -4.25 4.73
C THR A 35 15.35 -3.72 3.50
N GLU A 36 16.66 -3.90 3.45
CA GLU A 36 17.47 -3.43 2.31
C GLU A 36 17.17 -4.26 1.07
N ALA A 37 17.14 -5.60 1.19
CA ALA A 37 16.76 -6.48 0.10
C ALA A 37 15.31 -6.22 -0.36
N PHE A 38 14.39 -5.97 0.57
CA PHE A 38 13.02 -5.62 0.24
C PHE A 38 12.92 -4.32 -0.58
N PHE A 39 13.61 -3.26 -0.18
CA PHE A 39 13.62 -2.01 -0.95
C PHE A 39 14.31 -2.19 -2.31
N GLY A 40 15.37 -3.00 -2.37
CA GLY A 40 15.98 -3.43 -3.62
C GLY A 40 14.96 -4.09 -4.55
N PHE A 41 14.15 -5.01 -4.04
CA PHE A 41 13.07 -5.65 -4.80
C PHE A 41 12.05 -4.63 -5.33
N LEU A 42 11.52 -3.75 -4.47
CA LEU A 42 10.52 -2.74 -4.87
C LEU A 42 11.05 -1.80 -5.97
N THR A 43 12.30 -1.35 -5.81
CA THR A 43 12.92 -0.42 -6.77
C THR A 43 13.25 -1.11 -8.10
N GLN A 44 13.83 -2.31 -8.07
CA GLN A 44 14.29 -3.01 -9.28
C GLN A 44 13.16 -3.71 -10.03
N SER A 45 12.24 -4.36 -9.31
CA SER A 45 11.20 -5.19 -9.93
C SER A 45 9.96 -4.38 -10.26
N TRP A 46 9.57 -3.44 -9.40
CA TRP A 46 8.34 -2.67 -9.58
C TRP A 46 8.56 -1.24 -10.05
N GLY A 47 9.81 -0.76 -10.02
CA GLY A 47 10.20 0.58 -10.43
C GLY A 47 9.88 1.66 -9.40
N TRP A 48 9.59 1.28 -8.15
CA TRP A 48 9.21 2.21 -7.10
C TRP A 48 10.40 3.09 -6.70
N LYS A 49 10.12 4.26 -6.13
CA LYS A 49 11.12 5.12 -5.48
C LYS A 49 10.87 5.10 -3.98
N ILE A 50 11.90 4.72 -3.22
CA ILE A 50 11.84 4.62 -1.76
C ILE A 50 12.68 5.73 -1.15
N THR A 51 12.07 6.57 -0.33
CA THR A 51 12.76 7.55 0.51
C THR A 51 12.59 7.15 1.96
N VAL A 52 13.69 7.09 2.70
CA VAL A 52 13.71 6.73 4.12
C VAL A 52 14.13 7.95 4.93
N GLU A 53 13.32 8.30 5.92
CA GLU A 53 13.57 9.43 6.80
C GLU A 53 13.60 8.98 8.27
N GLU A 54 14.01 9.90 9.15
CA GLU A 54 14.02 9.69 10.61
C GLU A 54 14.73 8.40 11.06
N GLY A 55 15.82 8.04 10.39
CA GLY A 55 16.60 6.84 10.71
C GLY A 55 15.84 5.52 10.47
N GLY A 56 14.88 5.50 9.54
CA GLY A 56 14.11 4.28 9.19
C GLY A 56 12.70 4.23 9.76
N ARG A 57 12.26 5.26 10.50
CA ARG A 57 10.92 5.28 11.12
C ARG A 57 9.83 5.62 10.12
N VAL A 58 10.15 6.46 9.14
CA VAL A 58 9.21 6.92 8.12
C VAL A 58 9.75 6.53 6.76
N VAL A 59 8.93 5.83 5.97
CA VAL A 59 9.26 5.44 4.60
C VAL A 59 8.22 6.04 3.67
N TYR A 60 8.68 6.74 2.64
CA TYR A 60 7.86 7.18 1.52
C TYR A 60 8.09 6.22 0.36
N ALA A 61 7.05 5.46 0.00
CA ALA A 61 7.04 4.55 -1.12
C ALA A 61 6.23 5.16 -2.27
N ASP A 62 6.92 5.65 -3.29
CA ASP A 62 6.31 6.17 -4.52
C ASP A 62 6.30 5.07 -5.58
N GLU A 63 5.10 4.68 -6.04
CA GLU A 63 4.97 3.64 -7.08
C GLU A 63 5.64 4.03 -8.39
N ASN A 64 5.90 5.33 -8.59
CA ASN A 64 6.59 5.91 -9.74
C ASN A 64 5.95 5.50 -11.08
N LYS A 65 4.61 5.50 -11.08
CA LYS A 65 3.73 5.25 -12.24
C LYS A 65 2.72 6.38 -12.35
N ASP A 66 2.41 6.78 -13.58
CA ASP A 66 1.40 7.80 -13.90
C ASP A 66 -0.02 7.23 -14.03
N THR A 67 -0.16 5.91 -13.93
CA THR A 67 -1.42 5.20 -14.14
C THR A 67 -1.75 4.35 -12.93
N CYS A 68 -2.98 4.49 -12.41
CA CYS A 68 -3.50 3.62 -11.37
C CYS A 68 -3.86 2.26 -11.95
N VAL A 69 -3.21 1.21 -11.46
CA VAL A 69 -3.40 -0.20 -11.86
C VAL A 69 -4.37 -0.95 -10.92
N CYS A 70 -5.09 -0.23 -10.06
CA CYS A 70 -6.04 -0.84 -9.14
C CYS A 70 -7.13 -1.59 -9.92
N PRO A 71 -7.36 -2.89 -9.66
CA PRO A 71 -8.40 -3.66 -10.35
C PRO A 71 -9.80 -3.06 -10.18
N MET A 72 -10.02 -2.32 -9.09
CA MET A 72 -11.29 -1.68 -8.78
C MET A 72 -11.54 -0.41 -9.62
N LYS A 73 -10.52 0.16 -10.26
CA LYS A 73 -10.67 1.40 -11.05
C LYS A 73 -11.67 1.23 -12.19
N GLU A 74 -11.57 0.13 -12.94
CA GLU A 74 -12.43 -0.15 -14.09
C GLU A 74 -13.86 -0.52 -13.66
N GLY A 75 -14.00 -1.26 -12.55
CA GLY A 75 -15.29 -1.71 -12.05
C GLY A 75 -16.14 -0.61 -11.40
N PHE A 76 -15.52 0.42 -10.83
CA PHE A 76 -16.22 1.49 -10.11
C PHE A 76 -16.45 2.77 -10.94
N GLY A 77 -15.70 2.97 -12.03
CA GLY A 77 -15.93 4.02 -13.02
C GLY A 77 -16.14 5.44 -12.44
N GLU A 78 -16.96 6.25 -13.12
CA GLU A 78 -17.35 7.62 -12.69
C GLU A 78 -18.36 7.66 -11.53
N ARG A 79 -18.83 6.50 -11.04
CA ARG A 79 -19.97 6.41 -10.11
C ARG A 79 -19.58 6.25 -8.64
N GLY A 80 -18.29 6.27 -8.34
CA GLY A 80 -17.77 5.98 -7.02
C GLY A 80 -16.95 7.12 -6.45
N ASP A 81 -16.95 7.19 -5.12
CA ASP A 81 -16.04 7.99 -4.33
C ASP A 81 -14.65 7.34 -4.37
N LEU A 82 -14.00 7.39 -5.54
CA LEU A 82 -12.82 6.58 -5.88
C LEU A 82 -11.67 6.77 -4.86
N TRP A 83 -11.64 7.90 -4.15
CA TRP A 83 -10.67 8.17 -3.10
C TRP A 83 -10.77 7.22 -1.91
N ASN A 84 -11.96 6.73 -1.57
CA ASN A 84 -12.12 5.74 -0.50
C ASN A 84 -11.47 4.40 -0.87
N LEU A 85 -11.39 4.06 -2.17
CA LEU A 85 -10.75 2.82 -2.63
C LEU A 85 -9.26 2.78 -2.31
N CYS A 86 -8.59 3.93 -2.18
CA CYS A 86 -7.19 3.99 -1.76
C CYS A 86 -6.95 3.40 -0.36
N TYR A 87 -7.98 3.32 0.51
CA TYR A 87 -7.85 2.62 1.79
C TYR A 87 -7.60 1.12 1.62
N CYS A 88 -8.06 0.51 0.53
CA CYS A 88 -7.67 -0.85 0.18
C CYS A 88 -6.18 -0.93 -0.13
N SER A 89 -5.64 0.02 -0.90
CA SER A 89 -4.20 0.06 -1.19
C SER A 89 -3.36 0.31 0.06
N GLU A 90 -3.82 1.16 0.99
CA GLU A 90 -3.18 1.33 2.30
C GLU A 90 -3.14 0.02 3.09
N GLY A 91 -4.25 -0.73 3.13
CA GLY A 91 -4.27 -2.03 3.80
C GLY A 91 -3.35 -3.07 3.15
N PHE A 92 -3.17 -3.01 1.84
CA PHE A 92 -2.23 -3.86 1.10
C PHE A 92 -0.78 -3.52 1.49
N ALA A 93 -0.43 -2.24 1.45
CA ALA A 93 0.89 -1.76 1.87
C ALA A 93 1.16 -2.09 3.35
N GLU A 94 0.19 -1.90 4.25
CA GLU A 94 0.32 -2.28 5.67
C GLU A 94 0.70 -3.75 5.83
N ARG A 95 0.01 -4.67 5.14
CA ARG A 95 0.28 -6.12 5.19
C ARG A 95 1.67 -6.44 4.67
N MET A 96 2.01 -5.92 3.49
CA MET A 96 3.29 -6.15 2.84
C MET A 96 4.47 -5.70 3.71
N PHE A 97 4.43 -4.45 4.20
CA PHE A 97 5.50 -3.91 5.03
C PHE A 97 5.53 -4.57 6.42
N ALA A 98 4.38 -4.85 7.03
CA ALA A 98 4.34 -5.54 8.33
C ALA A 98 4.91 -6.96 8.24
N ARG A 99 4.66 -7.67 7.14
CA ARG A 99 5.21 -9.02 6.90
C ARG A 99 6.73 -9.01 6.85
N VAL A 100 7.31 -8.05 6.12
CA VAL A 100 8.76 -7.89 5.98
C VAL A 100 9.39 -7.42 7.29
N TYR A 101 8.80 -6.41 7.95
CA TYR A 101 9.36 -5.84 9.18
C TYR A 101 9.16 -6.73 10.42
N GLY A 102 8.25 -7.71 10.36
CA GLY A 102 7.89 -8.54 11.50
C GLY A 102 7.16 -7.79 12.62
N ARG A 103 6.66 -6.58 12.35
CA ARG A 103 5.93 -5.73 13.31
C ARG A 103 4.83 -4.92 12.62
N PRO A 104 3.79 -4.50 13.35
CA PRO A 104 2.74 -3.66 12.78
C PRO A 104 3.29 -2.33 12.25
N VAL A 105 2.74 -1.90 11.12
CA VAL A 105 2.97 -0.59 10.52
C VAL A 105 1.64 0.05 10.16
N ARG A 106 1.66 1.37 9.92
CA ARG A 106 0.55 2.12 9.36
C ARG A 106 0.94 2.66 8.00
N ALA A 107 0.09 2.47 7.00
CA ALA A 107 0.24 3.10 5.69
C ALA A 107 -0.82 4.18 5.50
N ARG A 108 -0.42 5.27 4.84
CA ARG A 108 -1.29 6.34 4.38
C ARG A 108 -0.97 6.72 2.95
N VAL A 109 -1.98 6.78 2.09
CA VAL A 109 -1.87 7.35 0.75
C VAL A 109 -1.89 8.87 0.89
N ILE A 110 -0.71 9.47 0.77
CA ILE A 110 -0.53 10.93 0.81
C ILE A 110 -0.70 11.55 -0.57
N ARG A 111 -0.52 10.77 -1.64
CA ARG A 111 -0.74 11.16 -3.04
C ARG A 111 -1.25 9.97 -3.85
N SER A 112 -2.09 10.21 -4.87
CA SER A 112 -2.58 9.13 -5.73
C SER A 112 -2.97 9.64 -7.12
N VAL A 113 -2.71 8.82 -8.14
CA VAL A 113 -3.07 9.08 -9.55
C VAL A 113 -4.52 9.51 -9.71
N ILE A 114 -5.46 8.88 -9.01
CA ILE A 114 -6.89 9.20 -9.13
C ILE A 114 -7.29 10.53 -8.46
N ARG A 115 -6.38 11.17 -7.70
CA ARG A 115 -6.62 12.47 -7.04
C ARG A 115 -6.00 13.64 -7.81
N ASP A 116 -4.76 13.51 -8.24
CA ASP A 116 -4.00 14.62 -8.84
C ASP A 116 -3.31 14.28 -10.16
N GLY A 117 -3.54 13.07 -10.69
CA GLY A 117 -2.90 12.59 -11.92
C GLY A 117 -1.41 12.30 -11.79
N GLN A 118 -0.84 12.35 -10.59
CA GLN A 118 0.57 12.03 -10.32
C GLN A 118 0.71 10.64 -9.72
N SER A 119 1.94 10.22 -9.37
CA SER A 119 2.14 8.89 -8.82
C SER A 119 1.49 8.67 -7.44
N CYS A 120 1.12 7.43 -7.16
CA CYS A 120 0.69 6.99 -5.83
C CYS A 120 1.88 6.97 -4.87
N VAL A 121 1.74 7.67 -3.74
CA VAL A 121 2.77 7.74 -2.70
C VAL A 121 2.17 7.33 -1.36
N TYR A 122 2.77 6.32 -0.75
CA TYR A 122 2.46 5.84 0.59
C TYR A 122 3.46 6.38 1.57
N ARG A 123 2.98 6.86 2.71
CA ARG A 123 3.78 7.08 3.92
C ARG A 123 3.56 5.90 4.84
N ILE A 124 4.64 5.20 5.18
CA ILE A 124 4.67 4.02 6.05
C ILE A 124 5.38 4.38 7.35
N GLU A 125 4.75 4.06 8.48
CA GLU A 125 5.27 4.29 9.82
C GLU A 125 5.19 3.02 10.67
N SER A 126 6.22 2.75 11.47
CA SER A 126 6.12 1.70 12.49
C SER A 126 5.19 2.15 13.63
N LEU A 127 4.38 1.22 14.15
CA LEU A 127 3.48 1.46 15.29
C LEU A 127 4.16 1.13 16.63
#